data_AF-A0A3R6UZJ5-F1
#
_entry.id   AF-A0A3R6UZJ5-F1
#
_cell.length_a   1.000
_cell.length_b   1.000
_cell.length_c   1.000
_cell.angle_alpha   90.00
_cell.angle_beta   90.00
_cell.angle_gamma   90.00
#
_symmetry.space_group_name_H-M   'P 1'
#
loop_
_entity.id
_entity.type
_entity.pdbx_description
1 polymer ?
#
loop_
_entity_poly.entity_id
_entity_poly.type
_entity_poly.pdbx_seq_one_letter_code
_entity_poly.pdbx_strand_id
1 'polypeptide(L)' 'MPDLPKELARTGYAHIAFSVGSKEKVDALTVELKTAGYEVISGPRTTGDGYYESCIVAIEGNQIEVTV' A
#
# COMPACT_ATOMS: atom_id res chain seq x y z
N MET A 1 -14.09 5.33 -21.57
CA MET A 1 -12.65 5.04 -21.69
C MET A 1 -12.43 3.72 -20.94
N PRO A 2 -11.80 2.70 -21.54
CA PRO A 2 -11.57 1.44 -20.85
C PRO A 2 -10.56 1.64 -19.72
N ASP A 3 -10.73 0.92 -18.60
CA ASP A 3 -9.70 0.87 -17.56
C ASP A 3 -8.56 -0.01 -18.06
N LEU A 4 -7.38 0.61 -18.21
CA LEU A 4 -6.18 -0.08 -18.67
C LEU A 4 -5.45 -0.71 -17.48
N PRO A 5 -4.70 -1.80 -17.70
CA PRO A 5 -3.84 -2.37 -16.66
C PRO A 5 -2.95 -1.32 -16.02
N LYS A 6 -2.87 -1.36 -14.69
CA LYS A 6 -2.18 -0.40 -13.85
C LYS A 6 -0.86 -1.01 -13.36
N GLU A 7 0.18 -0.87 -14.19
CA GLU A 7 1.55 -1.22 -13.78
C GLU A 7 1.94 -0.48 -12.49
N LEU A 8 2.69 -1.16 -11.62
CA LEU A 8 3.09 -0.60 -10.31
C LEU A 8 3.93 0.68 -10.47
N ALA A 9 4.83 0.68 -11.45
CA ALA A 9 5.64 1.85 -11.81
C ALA A 9 5.05 2.50 -13.07
N ARG A 10 4.40 3.65 -12.91
CA ARG A 10 3.82 4.43 -14.01
C ARG A 10 3.95 5.93 -13.78
N THR A 11 3.86 6.70 -14.85
CA THR A 11 3.76 8.16 -14.78
C THR A 11 2.34 8.60 -14.39
N GLY A 12 2.21 9.80 -13.82
CA GLY A 12 0.93 10.33 -13.34
C GLY A 12 0.64 9.97 -11.89
N TYR A 13 -0.63 9.83 -11.52
CA TYR A 13 -1.03 9.49 -10.15
C TYR A 13 -0.67 8.03 -9.85
N ALA A 14 0.33 7.83 -8.99
CA ALA A 14 0.92 6.53 -8.71
C ALA A 14 0.19 5.77 -7.59
N HIS A 15 0.01 6.41 -6.43
CA HIS A 15 -0.60 5.83 -5.24
C HIS A 15 -1.11 6.92 -4.28
N ILE A 16 -1.76 6.50 -3.20
CA ILE A 16 -2.08 7.33 -2.03
C ILE A 16 -1.53 6.66 -0.76
N ALA A 17 -1.10 7.46 0.20
CA ALA A 17 -0.63 6.98 1.50
C ALA A 17 -1.57 7.43 2.63
N PHE A 18 -1.87 6.52 3.57
CA PHE A 18 -2.58 6.82 4.80
C PHE A 18 -1.69 6.54 6.02
N SER A 19 -1.47 7.56 6.84
CA SER A 19 -0.77 7.43 8.12
C SER A 19 -1.72 6.90 9.20
N VAL A 20 -1.28 5.88 9.93
CA VAL A 20 -2.03 5.27 11.05
C VAL A 20 -1.44 5.59 12.43
N GLY A 21 -0.29 6.27 12.46
CA GLY A 21 0.31 6.89 13.65
C GLY A 21 1.30 6.04 14.43
N SER A 22 1.51 4.77 14.06
CA SER A 22 2.47 3.88 14.75
C SER A 22 2.79 2.64 13.91
N LYS A 23 3.99 2.08 14.09
CA LYS A 23 4.45 0.86 13.38
C LYS A 23 3.53 -0.33 13.65
N GLU A 24 3.09 -0.48 14.89
CA GLU A 24 2.22 -1.57 15.33
C GLU A 24 0.87 -1.55 14.61
N LYS A 25 0.36 -0.35 14.31
CA LYS A 25 -0.87 -0.19 13.52
C LYS A 25 -0.64 -0.47 12.04
N VAL A 26 0.53 -0.13 11.49
CA VAL A 26 0.90 -0.53 10.12
C VAL A 26 0.90 -2.06 10.04
N ASP A 27 1.58 -2.73 10.97
CA ASP A 27 1.63 -4.20 11.04
C ASP A 27 0.23 -4.83 11.16
N ALA A 28 -0.55 -4.36 12.13
CA ALA A 28 -1.89 -4.90 12.39
C ALA A 28 -2.82 -4.73 11.19
N LEU A 29 -2.87 -3.52 10.60
CA LEU A 29 -3.73 -3.24 9.46
C LEU A 29 -3.28 -4.01 8.21
N THR A 30 -1.97 -4.20 8.01
CA THR A 30 -1.45 -5.00 6.89
C THR A 30 -1.88 -6.46 7.01
N VAL A 31 -1.83 -7.03 8.21
CA VAL A 31 -2.29 -8.41 8.48
C VAL A 31 -3.79 -8.52 8.25
N GLU A 32 -4.57 -7.56 8.73
CA GLU A 32 -6.02 -7.50 8.51
C GLU A 32 -6.37 -7.47 7.02
N LEU A 33 -5.75 -6.56 6.27
CA LEU A 33 -5.97 -6.43 4.81
C LEU A 33 -5.56 -7.69 4.05
N LYS A 34 -4.40 -8.28 4.38
CA LYS A 34 -3.98 -9.56 3.80
C LYS A 34 -4.99 -10.67 4.08
N THR A 35 -5.49 -10.74 5.30
CA THR A 35 -6.49 -11.74 5.73
C THR A 35 -7.83 -11.52 5.03
N ALA A 36 -8.18 -10.27 4.75
CA ALA A 36 -9.36 -9.89 3.96
C ALA A 36 -9.21 -10.15 2.45
N GLY A 37 -8.05 -10.64 1.98
CA GLY A 37 -7.82 -11.03 0.59
C GLY A 37 -7.22 -9.95 -0.30
N TYR A 38 -6.77 -8.82 0.26
CA TYR A 38 -6.02 -7.82 -0.51
C TYR A 38 -4.61 -8.32 -0.81
N GLU A 39 -4.12 -7.98 -2.00
CA GLU A 39 -2.75 -8.28 -2.40
C GLU A 39 -1.79 -7.33 -1.69
N VAL A 40 -0.85 -7.89 -0.91
CA VAL A 40 0.24 -7.14 -0.28
C VAL A 40 1.47 -7.23 -1.18
N ILE A 41 1.82 -6.14 -1.85
CA ILE A 41 2.97 -6.07 -2.75
C ILE A 41 4.27 -5.70 -2.04
N SER A 42 4.16 -5.05 -0.87
CA SER A 42 5.28 -4.85 0.07
C SER A 42 4.77 -4.98 1.50
N GLY A 43 5.34 -5.91 2.27
CA GLY A 43 5.06 -6.02 3.71
C GLY A 43 5.64 -4.83 4.51
N PRO A 44 5.29 -4.73 5.81
CA PRO A 44 5.77 -3.65 6.68
C PRO A 44 7.30 -3.62 6.76
N ARG A 45 7.91 -2.49 6.41
CA ARG A 45 9.36 -2.29 6.42
C ARG A 45 9.71 -0.81 6.48
N THR A 46 10.95 -0.51 6.84
CA THR A 46 11.51 0.82 6.60
C THR A 46 12.01 0.91 5.16
N THR A 47 11.58 1.93 4.41
CA THR A 47 12.02 2.23 3.06
C THR A 47 13.31 3.05 3.04
N GLY A 48 13.91 3.22 1.85
CA GLY A 48 15.17 3.93 1.69
C GLY A 48 15.10 5.43 1.99
N ASP A 49 13.90 6.00 1.97
CA ASP A 49 13.58 7.39 2.31
C ASP A 49 13.10 7.57 3.76
N GLY A 50 13.03 6.49 4.55
CA GLY A 50 12.88 6.54 6.00
C GLY A 50 11.46 6.34 6.54
N TYR A 51 10.47 6.08 5.69
CA TYR A 51 9.12 5.74 6.13
C TYR A 51 9.07 4.29 6.61
N TYR A 52 8.29 4.05 7.67
CA TYR A 52 7.89 2.68 8.01
C TYR A 52 6.49 2.44 7.46
N GLU A 53 6.39 1.54 6.51
CA GLU A 53 5.20 1.39 5.69
C GLU A 53 5.02 -0.01 5.13
N SER A 54 3.79 -0.28 4.67
CA SER A 54 3.43 -1.42 3.82
C SER A 54 2.68 -0.90 2.60
N CYS A 55 2.57 -1.72 1.55
CA CYS A 55 1.83 -1.36 0.35
C CYS A 55 0.94 -2.51 -0.13
N ILE A 56 -0.32 -2.18 -0.43
CA ILE A 56 -1.33 -3.10 -0.96
C ILE A 56 -1.85 -2.65 -2.33
N VAL A 57 -2.44 -3.58 -3.07
CA VAL A 57 -3.29 -3.27 -4.22
C VAL A 57 -4.76 -3.31 -3.78
N ALA A 58 -5.43 -2.18 -3.93
CA ALA A 58 -6.82 -1.95 -3.56
C ALA A 58 -7.74 -1.97 -4.80
N ILE A 59 -8.90 -1.29 -4.70
CA ILE A 59 -9.90 -1.22 -5.77
C ILE A 59 -9.29 -0.70 -7.08
N GLU A 60 -9.68 -1.30 -8.21
CA GLU A 60 -9.24 -0.93 -9.57
C GLU A 60 -7.71 -0.98 -9.78
N GLY A 61 -6.98 -1.79 -9.02
CA GLY A 61 -5.52 -1.92 -9.19
C GLY A 61 -4.74 -0.71 -8.67
N ASN A 62 -5.34 0.10 -7.79
CA ASN A 62 -4.68 1.25 -7.21
C ASN A 62 -3.84 0.84 -6.00
N GLN A 63 -2.63 1.40 -5.92
CA GLN A 63 -1.73 1.18 -4.79
C GLN A 63 -2.12 2.07 -3.61
N ILE A 64 -2.12 1.49 -2.41
CA ILE A 64 -2.28 2.21 -1.15
C ILE A 64 -1.12 1.86 -0.24
N GLU A 65 -0.40 2.88 0.20
CA GLU A 65 0.61 2.77 1.24
C GLU A 65 -0.03 3.02 2.62
N VAL A 66 0.28 2.15 3.58
CA VAL A 66 -0.09 2.32 4.99
C VAL A 66 1.19 2.69 5.73
N THR A 67 1.26 3.92 6.23
CA THR A 67 2.47 4.50 6.82
C THR A 67 2.27 4.82 8.30
N VAL A 68 3.37 5.13 9.00
CA VAL A 68 3.30 5.74 10.34
C VAL A 68 2.77 7.17 10.25
#